data_AF-A0AAU9VPT9-F1
#
_entry.id   AF-A0AAU9VPT9-F1
#
_cell.length_a   1.000
_cell.length_b   1.000
_cell.length_c   1.000
_cell.angle_alpha   90.00
_cell.angle_beta   90.00
_cell.angle_gamma   90.00
#
_symmetry.space_group_name_H-M   'P 1'
#
loop_
_entity.id
_entity.type
_entity.pdbx_description
1 polymer ?
#
loop_
_entity_poly.entity_id
_entity_poly.type
_entity_poly.pdbx_seq_one_letter_code
_entity_poly.pdbx_strand_id
1 'polypeptide(L)'
;MENLKSTVLASRASGTFANYLRAFNKWRPFASDVLGTSEFPVRPIDCALYLQHLLESSKSVASINCAFYAFKWVHLLAGVDSPTLQPTVIAVKEGAVRLASQPIVN
;
A
#
# COMPACT_ATOMS: atom_id res chain seq x y z
N MET A 1 -19.24 18.16 -13.51
CA MET A 1 -18.17 17.66 -12.61
C MET A 1 -18.55 16.39 -11.85
N GLU A 2 -19.83 15.98 -11.79
CA GLU A 2 -20.26 14.79 -11.02
C GLU A 2 -19.64 13.46 -11.50
N ASN A 3 -19.20 13.37 -12.76
CA ASN A 3 -18.64 12.15 -13.35
C ASN A 3 -17.13 11.96 -13.13
N LEU A 4 -16.40 12.92 -12.55
CA LEU A 4 -14.95 12.78 -12.38
C LEU A 4 -14.60 11.56 -11.51
N LYS A 5 -15.32 11.37 -10.40
CA LYS A 5 -15.11 10.24 -9.49
C LYS A 5 -15.31 8.90 -10.20
N SER A 6 -16.40 8.76 -10.97
CA SER A 6 -16.69 7.52 -11.69
C SER A 6 -15.67 7.25 -12.81
N THR A 7 -15.27 8.28 -13.56
CA THR A 7 -14.24 8.15 -14.61
C THR A 7 -12.89 7.72 -14.03
N VAL A 8 -12.46 8.33 -12.93
CA VAL A 8 -11.16 7.98 -12.33
C VAL A 8 -11.20 6.59 -11.70
N LEU A 9 -12.30 6.18 -11.07
CA LEU A 9 -12.46 4.81 -10.57
C LEU A 9 -12.46 3.77 -11.71
N ALA A 10 -13.05 4.12 -12.86
CA ALA A 10 -13.07 3.26 -14.06
C ALA A 10 -11.67 3.08 -14.71
N SER A 11 -10.65 3.84 -14.28
CA SER A 11 -9.25 3.61 -14.71
C SER A 11 -8.66 2.27 -14.24
N ARG A 12 -9.39 1.51 -13.42
CA ARG A 12 -9.03 0.19 -12.91
C ARG A 12 -10.21 -0.76 -13.01
N ALA A 13 -9.93 -2.05 -13.18
CA ALA A 13 -10.94 -3.09 -13.06
C ALA A 13 -11.57 -3.08 -11.66
N SER A 14 -12.85 -3.47 -11.57
CA SER A 14 -13.63 -3.38 -10.33
C SER A 14 -12.99 -4.15 -9.16
N GLY A 15 -12.54 -5.38 -9.43
CA GLY A 15 -11.83 -6.19 -8.43
C GLY A 15 -10.50 -5.57 -7.98
N THR A 16 -9.78 -4.90 -8.88
CA THR A 16 -8.49 -4.28 -8.56
C THR A 16 -8.66 -3.08 -7.63
N PHE A 17 -9.58 -2.15 -7.94
CA PHE A 17 -9.79 -1.00 -7.06
C PHE A 17 -10.38 -1.44 -5.71
N ALA A 18 -11.26 -2.44 -5.68
CA ALA A 18 -11.82 -2.97 -4.44
C ALA A 18 -10.73 -3.58 -3.55
N ASN A 19 -9.76 -4.28 -4.13
CA ASN A 19 -8.60 -4.81 -3.41
C ASN A 19 -7.71 -3.70 -2.86
N TYR A 20 -7.44 -2.66 -3.65
CA TYR A 20 -6.66 -1.52 -3.18
C TYR A 20 -7.36 -0.74 -2.07
N LEU A 21 -8.67 -0.51 -2.19
CA LEU A 21 -9.44 0.14 -1.13
C LEU A 21 -9.41 -0.67 0.16
N ARG A 22 -9.56 -2.00 0.07
CA ARG A 22 -9.46 -2.90 1.23
C ARG A 22 -8.07 -2.84 1.86
N ALA A 23 -7.00 -2.84 1.05
CA ALA A 23 -5.64 -2.72 1.55
C ALA A 23 -5.39 -1.36 2.23
N PHE A 24 -5.89 -0.28 1.65
CA PHE A 24 -5.80 1.05 2.25
C PHE A 24 -6.58 1.15 3.58
N ASN A 25 -7.76 0.53 3.66
CA ASN A 25 -8.53 0.46 4.90
C ASN A 25 -7.83 -0.35 6.00
N LYS A 26 -6.98 -1.32 5.66
CA LYS A 26 -6.12 -2.01 6.63
C LYS A 26 -4.93 -1.17 7.10
N TRP A 27 -4.48 -0.23 6.27
CA TRP A 27 -3.43 0.72 6.63
C TRP A 27 -3.91 1.75 7.65
N ARG A 28 -5.15 2.24 7.51
CA ARG A 28 -5.69 3.32 8.34
C ARG A 28 -5.54 3.09 9.86
N PRO A 29 -5.98 1.95 10.45
CA PRO A 29 -5.76 1.68 11.88
C PRO A 29 -4.29 1.54 12.24
N PHE A 30 -3.45 1.01 11.35
CA PHE A 30 -2.02 0.94 11.61
C PHE A 30 -1.39 2.34 11.68
N ALA A 31 -1.82 3.26 10.81
CA ALA A 31 -1.37 4.65 10.83
C ALA A 31 -1.78 5.35 12.13
N SER A 32 -3.04 5.26 12.53
CA SER A 32 -3.56 5.94 13.71
C SER A 32 -3.09 5.30 15.01
N ASP A 33 -3.21 3.98 15.12
CA ASP A 33 -3.13 3.29 16.42
C ASP A 33 -1.71 2.79 16.71
N VAL A 34 -0.91 2.52 15.67
CA VAL A 34 0.47 2.02 15.81
C VAL A 34 1.49 3.12 15.59
N LEU A 35 1.34 3.93 14.55
CA LEU A 35 2.31 4.99 14.22
C LEU A 35 1.96 6.36 14.78
N GLY A 36 0.70 6.61 15.18
CA GLY A 36 0.25 7.93 15.63
C GLY A 36 0.37 9.02 14.56
N THR A 37 0.25 8.66 13.28
CA THR A 37 0.42 9.55 12.13
C THR A 37 -0.89 9.77 11.39
N SER A 38 -0.92 10.76 10.48
CA SER A 38 -2.05 10.94 9.57
C SER A 38 -2.16 9.74 8.63
N GLU A 39 -3.39 9.31 8.35
CA GLU A 39 -3.67 8.23 7.42
C GLU A 39 -3.35 8.61 5.96
N PHE A 40 -3.38 9.91 5.63
CA PHE A 40 -3.15 10.43 4.29
C PHE A 40 -2.72 11.92 4.30
N PRO A 41 -1.82 12.38 3.39
CA PRO A 41 -0.97 11.58 2.50
C PRO A 41 -0.03 10.65 3.27
N VAL A 42 0.26 9.48 2.70
CA VAL A 42 1.12 8.49 3.37
C VAL A 42 2.57 8.93 3.21
N ARG A 43 3.26 9.18 4.32
CA ARG A 43 4.68 9.53 4.29
C ARG A 43 5.50 8.33 3.80
N PRO A 44 6.61 8.56 3.06
CA PRO A 44 7.45 7.47 2.59
C PRO A 44 7.93 6.51 3.69
N ILE A 45 8.35 7.06 4.84
CA ILE A 45 8.81 6.24 5.97
C ILE A 45 7.68 5.38 6.55
N ASP A 46 6.48 5.94 6.67
CA ASP A 46 5.30 5.23 7.16
C ASP A 46 4.89 4.08 6.23
N CYS A 47 4.97 4.32 4.91
CA CYS A 47 4.78 3.29 3.89
C CYS A 47 5.80 2.15 4.06
N ALA A 48 7.08 2.47 4.25
CA ALA A 48 8.12 1.46 4.45
C ALA A 48 7.86 0.62 5.72
N LEU A 49 7.53 1.29 6.83
CA LEU A 49 7.19 0.62 8.09
C LEU A 49 5.98 -0.29 7.94
N TYR A 50 4.96 0.11 7.19
CA TYR A 50 3.79 -0.73 6.96
C TYR A 50 4.12 -1.98 6.14
N LEU A 51 4.95 -1.86 5.10
CA LEU A 51 5.40 -3.01 4.31
C LEU A 51 6.22 -3.99 5.16
N GLN A 52 7.07 -3.48 6.05
CA GLN A 52 7.79 -4.29 7.04
C GLN A 52 6.82 -5.00 7.99
N HIS A 53 5.82 -4.29 8.52
CA HIS A 53 4.79 -4.89 9.36
C HIS A 53 4.01 -6.00 8.63
N LEU A 54 3.68 -5.81 7.35
CA LEU A 54 2.99 -6.84 6.55
C LEU A 54 3.86 -8.08 6.32
N LEU A 55 5.16 -7.90 6.13
CA LEU A 55 6.12 -9.01 6.07
C LEU A 55 6.09 -9.82 7.36
N GLU A 56 6.19 -9.16 8.51
CA GLU A 56 6.26 -9.81 9.81
C GLU A 56 4.95 -10.49 10.22
N SER A 57 3.81 -9.86 9.92
CA SER A 57 2.49 -10.34 10.33
C SER A 57 1.87 -11.38 9.40
N SER A 58 2.12 -11.30 8.08
CA SER A 58 1.43 -12.15 7.10
C SER A 58 2.37 -13.01 6.25
N LYS A 59 3.63 -12.59 6.06
CA LYS A 59 4.57 -13.15 5.07
C LYS A 59 3.95 -13.38 3.68
N SER A 60 2.95 -12.57 3.30
CA SER A 60 2.24 -12.75 2.03
C SER A 60 2.71 -11.73 0.99
N VAL A 61 3.33 -12.23 -0.08
CA VAL A 61 3.71 -11.45 -1.26
C VAL A 61 2.52 -10.68 -1.85
N ALA A 62 1.33 -11.30 -1.83
CA ALA A 62 0.10 -10.69 -2.33
C ALA A 62 -0.30 -9.47 -1.48
N SER A 63 -0.27 -9.57 -0.14
CA SER A 63 -0.55 -8.43 0.75
C SER A 63 0.43 -7.28 0.55
N ILE A 64 1.74 -7.59 0.48
CA ILE A 64 2.80 -6.59 0.32
C ILE A 64 2.63 -5.82 -0.99
N ASN A 65 2.45 -6.53 -2.11
CA ASN A 65 2.21 -5.90 -3.41
C ASN A 65 0.90 -5.11 -3.44
N CYS A 66 -0.17 -5.66 -2.84
CA CYS A 66 -1.47 -4.98 -2.80
C CYS A 66 -1.39 -3.66 -2.04
N ALA A 67 -0.74 -3.62 -0.88
CA ALA A 67 -0.55 -2.39 -0.11
C ALA A 67 0.29 -1.35 -0.86
N PHE A 68 1.42 -1.75 -1.45
CA PHE A 68 2.26 -0.86 -2.24
C PHE A 68 1.47 -0.21 -3.39
N TYR A 69 0.76 -1.01 -4.18
CA TYR A 69 -0.01 -0.47 -5.31
C TYR A 69 -1.29 0.28 -4.87
N ALA A 70 -1.86 -0.04 -3.72
CA ALA A 70 -2.95 0.73 -3.13
C ALA A 70 -2.50 2.15 -2.80
N PHE A 71 -1.33 2.32 -2.18
CA PHE A 71 -0.77 3.65 -1.91
C PHE A 71 -0.47 4.40 -3.19
N LYS A 72 0.12 3.76 -4.20
CA LYS A 72 0.33 4.35 -5.52
C LYS A 72 -0.98 4.86 -6.13
N TRP A 73 -2.02 4.04 -6.09
CA TRP A 73 -3.31 4.36 -6.68
C TRP A 73 -4.04 5.48 -5.93
N VAL A 74 -4.12 5.44 -4.60
CA VAL A 74 -4.82 6.49 -3.82
C VAL A 74 -4.14 7.86 -3.96
N HIS A 75 -2.81 7.91 -4.00
CA HIS A 75 -2.07 9.17 -4.23
C HIS A 75 -2.32 9.71 -5.65
N LEU A 76 -2.39 8.82 -6.66
CA LEU A 76 -2.79 9.18 -8.02
C LEU A 76 -4.19 9.79 -8.06
N LEU A 77 -5.17 9.20 -7.34
CA LEU A 77 -6.53 9.74 -7.27
C LEU A 77 -6.58 11.14 -6.66
N ALA A 78 -5.74 11.38 -5.67
CA ALA A 78 -5.67 12.64 -4.93
C ALA A 78 -4.77 13.70 -5.60
N GLY A 79 -4.05 13.34 -6.66
CA GLY A 79 -3.14 14.25 -7.36
C GLY A 79 -1.93 14.67 -6.54
N VAL A 80 -1.45 13.81 -5.64
CA VAL A 80 -0.26 14.06 -4.79
C VAL A 80 0.84 13.04 -5.05
N ASP A 81 2.07 13.37 -4.68
CA ASP A 81 3.23 12.49 -4.89
C ASP A 81 3.07 11.17 -4.13
N SER A 82 3.33 10.07 -4.83
CA SER A 82 3.23 8.74 -4.23
C SER A 82 4.48 8.41 -3.39
N PRO A 83 4.32 7.86 -2.17
CA PRO A 83 5.46 7.36 -1.38
C PRO A 83 6.20 6.22 -2.08
N THR A 84 5.54 5.54 -3.03
CA THR A 84 6.12 4.42 -3.79
C THR A 84 7.21 4.80 -4.77
N LEU A 85 7.44 6.10 -4.99
CA LEU A 85 8.53 6.61 -5.82
C LEU A 85 9.85 6.72 -5.03
N GLN A 86 9.81 6.64 -3.71
CA GLN A 86 10.99 6.82 -2.88
C GLN A 86 11.88 5.57 -2.89
N PRO A 87 13.20 5.69 -3.12
CA PRO A 87 14.10 4.53 -3.25
C PRO A 87 14.04 3.57 -2.05
N THR A 88 13.94 4.10 -0.83
CA THR A 88 13.82 3.29 0.39
C THR A 88 12.55 2.44 0.39
N VAL A 89 11.42 2.98 -0.06
CA VAL A 89 10.15 2.24 -0.14
C VAL A 89 10.22 1.12 -1.17
N ILE A 90 10.86 1.38 -2.32
CA ILE A 90 11.10 0.38 -3.36
C ILE A 90 11.97 -0.76 -2.82
N ALA A 91 13.10 -0.42 -2.19
CA ALA A 91 14.03 -1.40 -1.61
C ALA A 91 13.35 -2.27 -0.55
N VAL A 92 12.55 -1.67 0.35
CA VAL A 92 11.80 -2.41 1.37
C VAL A 92 10.77 -3.33 0.72
N LYS A 93 10.01 -2.86 -0.28
CA LYS A 93 9.06 -3.70 -1.00
C LYS A 93 9.74 -4.91 -1.64
N GLU A 94 10.88 -4.71 -2.30
CA GLU A 94 11.62 -5.78 -2.97
C GLU A 94 12.21 -6.79 -1.98
N GLY A 95 12.80 -6.29 -0.89
CA GLY A 95 13.30 -7.14 0.20
C GLY A 95 12.17 -7.95 0.85
N ALA A 96 11.05 -7.30 1.17
CA ALA A 96 9.90 -7.95 1.79
C ALA A 96 9.29 -9.03 0.88
N VAL A 97 9.14 -8.77 -0.42
CA VAL A 97 8.68 -9.79 -1.37
C VAL A 97 9.66 -10.96 -1.41
N ARG A 98 10.96 -10.71 -1.48
CA ARG A 98 11.99 -11.77 -1.53
C ARG A 98 11.93 -12.67 -0.29
N LEU A 99 11.85 -12.06 0.90
CA LEU A 99 11.76 -12.79 2.17
C LEU A 99 10.44 -13.55 2.31
N ALA A 100 9.32 -12.97 1.88
CA ALA A 100 8.01 -13.63 1.89
C ALA A 100 7.90 -14.79 0.88
N SER A 101 8.72 -14.80 -0.17
CA SER A 101 8.78 -15.88 -1.16
C SER A 101 9.66 -17.05 -0.74
N GLN A 102 10.43 -16.96 0.35
CA GLN A 102 11.29 -18.05 0.77
C GLN A 102 10.46 -19.24 1.29
N PRO A 103 10.88 -20.48 1.00
CA PRO A 103 10.24 -21.67 1.56
C PRO A 103 10.25 -21.62 3.09
N ILE A 104 9.17 -22.07 3.71
CA ILE A 104 9.16 -22.31 5.16
C ILE A 104 10.04 -23.53 5.39
N VAL A 105 11.24 -23.30 5.90
CA VAL A 105 12.14 -24.39 6.33
C VAL A 105 11.70 -24.78 7.73
N ASN A 106 11.17 -26.01 7.87
CA ASN A 106 10.83 -26.62 9.15
C ASN A 106 12.08 -27.18 9.84
#